data_AF-A0A0S8G5C7-F1
#
_entry.id   AF-A0A0S8G5C7-F1
#
_cell.length_a   1.000
_cell.length_b   1.000
_cell.length_c   1.000
_cell.angle_alpha   90.00
_cell.angle_beta   90.00
_cell.angle_gamma   90.00
#
_symmetry.space_group_name_H-M   'P 1'
#
loop_
_entity.id
_entity.type
_entity.pdbx_description
1 polymer ?
#
loop_
_entity_poly.entity_id
_entity_poly.type
_entity_poly.pdbx_seq_one_letter_code
_entity_poly.pdbx_strand_id
1 'polypeptide(L)'
;MKTVATLVCGAAVLLLCASAWPAVLNVPGQYPTIQAGIDAAAIGDTVLVAPGTYTGNGNRDLHFSSSLPAKDITVMSSGGPWVTIIDCQGSSSSPHRGFIFQCCESSNSVVQGFTIQNGWTTEGGAISCLSSSPTITGNVIRANTGQDFGGGIWFSQYSHPTITNNFILENQSDAGGGICCYLYCIPTITGNLIEGNTAAGMGGGIQVYDGGPWHGPLVTGNTIRGNSSGAGAGGIGCSNSFATIIGNRIEGNVVQSGSGGGIFCGLSSPIIDLNTFVGNNSGSYPGGGVYCYWQASPTMDINTFSGNSASYGGAVGCDMQSHPSVTNCILWADVAGAPQEIYVGPIGCSITVDYSDVQGGWPGTGNINADPKFALPGQGEYRLLWGSPCIDVGDPTWPSDPDGTRCDMGAHPFDQSRQLTLYLTPHASHVSPGGQLGVTYTAINRQPQPVPFTVSSDVVLPNGNAVNVVGPSTYTLPANFTAQRLFTHNVPSSAPVGNYLYRSKVAPPGSPNPYDQDQFAFLSP
;
A
#
# COMPACT_ATOMS: atom_id res chain seq x y z
N MET A 1 -52.87 38.23 -39.14
CA MET A 1 -52.88 38.37 -37.66
C MET A 1 -53.41 37.05 -37.09
N LYS A 2 -52.48 36.15 -36.72
CA LYS A 2 -52.15 35.77 -35.33
C LYS A 2 -53.29 34.96 -34.66
N THR A 3 -53.29 33.64 -34.79
CA THR A 3 -52.79 32.63 -33.81
C THR A 3 -53.58 32.59 -32.51
N VAL A 4 -54.26 31.46 -32.23
CA VAL A 4 -54.16 30.74 -30.94
C VAL A 4 -54.33 29.24 -31.22
N ALA A 5 -53.20 28.56 -31.34
CA ALA A 5 -53.05 27.13 -31.10
C ALA A 5 -52.28 27.01 -29.79
N THR A 6 -52.91 26.56 -28.70
CA THR A 6 -52.16 26.17 -27.49
C THR A 6 -53.01 25.34 -26.54
N LEU A 7 -53.11 24.03 -26.79
CA LEU A 7 -53.52 23.06 -25.77
C LEU A 7 -53.03 21.64 -26.12
N VAL A 8 -51.73 21.48 -26.38
CA VAL A 8 -51.08 20.16 -26.50
C VAL A 8 -49.73 20.07 -25.77
N CYS A 9 -49.22 21.12 -25.10
CA CYS A 9 -47.90 21.07 -24.46
C CYS A 9 -47.86 20.54 -23.01
N GLY A 10 -48.98 20.09 -22.43
CA GLY A 10 -49.01 19.64 -21.03
C GLY A 10 -48.67 18.16 -20.80
N ALA A 11 -48.90 17.29 -21.78
CA ALA A 11 -48.75 15.84 -21.63
C ALA A 11 -47.45 15.27 -22.25
N ALA A 12 -46.73 16.06 -23.06
CA ALA A 12 -45.50 15.64 -23.73
C ALA A 12 -44.21 15.96 -22.93
N VAL A 13 -44.29 16.71 -21.84
CA VAL A 13 -43.13 17.10 -21.01
C VAL A 13 -42.94 16.20 -19.78
N LEU A 14 -43.90 15.32 -19.46
CA LEU A 14 -43.81 14.36 -18.34
C LEU A 14 -43.25 12.98 -18.75
N LEU A 15 -42.75 12.82 -19.98
CA LEU A 15 -42.20 11.56 -20.51
C LEU A 15 -40.70 11.59 -20.82
N LEU A 16 -39.97 12.64 -20.41
CA LEU A 16 -38.54 12.82 -20.74
C LEU A 16 -37.57 12.83 -19.54
N CYS A 17 -38.03 12.44 -18.36
CA CYS A 17 -37.14 12.09 -17.26
C CYS A 17 -37.63 10.79 -16.60
N ALA A 18 -37.74 9.71 -17.39
CA ALA A 18 -37.47 8.42 -16.79
C ALA A 18 -36.00 8.48 -16.37
N SER A 19 -35.73 8.64 -15.08
CA SER A 19 -34.41 8.37 -14.52
C SER A 19 -34.10 6.93 -14.90
N ALA A 20 -33.34 6.71 -15.98
CA ALA A 20 -32.85 5.40 -16.32
C ALA A 20 -31.91 5.01 -15.18
N TRP A 21 -32.34 4.02 -14.40
CA TRP A 21 -31.49 3.45 -13.37
C TRP A 21 -30.29 2.82 -14.07
N PRO A 22 -29.07 2.93 -13.51
CA PRO A 22 -27.90 2.23 -14.02
C PRO A 22 -28.22 0.77 -14.36
N ALA A 23 -28.00 0.39 -15.61
CA ALA A 23 -28.22 -0.98 -16.06
C ALA A 23 -27.04 -1.88 -15.69
N VAL A 24 -27.31 -3.18 -15.54
CA VAL A 24 -26.27 -4.21 -15.36
C VAL A 24 -26.20 -5.06 -16.62
N LEU A 25 -25.07 -4.99 -17.32
CA LEU A 25 -24.78 -5.68 -18.57
C LEU A 25 -23.87 -6.87 -18.29
N ASN A 26 -24.36 -8.08 -18.53
CA ASN A 26 -23.69 -9.32 -18.14
C ASN A 26 -22.78 -9.86 -19.26
N VAL A 27 -21.53 -10.14 -18.93
CA VAL A 27 -20.53 -10.73 -19.84
C VAL A 27 -20.10 -12.11 -19.29
N PRO A 28 -20.14 -13.20 -20.07
CA PRO A 28 -20.47 -13.26 -21.50
C PRO A 28 -21.98 -13.44 -21.80
N GLY A 29 -22.83 -13.47 -20.77
CA GLY A 29 -24.22 -13.94 -20.89
C GLY A 29 -25.12 -13.13 -21.83
N GLN A 30 -24.98 -11.80 -21.83
CA GLN A 30 -25.69 -10.89 -22.74
C GLN A 30 -24.80 -10.39 -23.87
N TYR A 31 -23.52 -10.16 -23.58
CA TYR A 31 -22.53 -9.67 -24.54
C TYR A 31 -21.35 -10.64 -24.61
N PRO A 32 -20.90 -11.04 -25.80
CA PRO A 32 -19.91 -12.12 -25.95
C PRO A 32 -18.50 -11.74 -25.44
N THR A 33 -18.19 -10.46 -25.36
CA THR A 33 -16.88 -9.94 -24.93
C THR A 33 -17.05 -8.76 -23.97
N ILE A 34 -16.00 -8.46 -23.21
CA ILE A 34 -16.01 -7.35 -22.24
C ILE A 34 -16.21 -6.02 -22.99
N GLN A 35 -15.48 -5.80 -24.09
CA GLN A 35 -15.62 -4.58 -24.90
C GLN A 35 -17.03 -4.45 -25.48
N ALA A 36 -17.68 -5.54 -25.91
CA ALA A 36 -19.06 -5.46 -26.39
C ALA A 36 -20.05 -5.01 -25.29
N GLY A 37 -19.80 -5.39 -24.03
CA GLY A 37 -20.54 -4.88 -22.88
C GLY A 37 -20.26 -3.40 -22.64
N ILE A 38 -18.99 -2.99 -22.69
CA ILE A 38 -18.58 -1.58 -22.56
C ILE A 38 -19.19 -0.70 -23.65
N ASP A 39 -19.20 -1.18 -24.90
CA ASP A 39 -19.73 -0.46 -26.05
C ASP A 39 -21.24 -0.19 -25.88
N ALA A 40 -21.96 -1.18 -25.36
CA ALA A 40 -23.40 -1.11 -25.11
C ALA A 40 -23.80 -0.32 -23.86
N ALA A 41 -22.88 -0.17 -22.89
CA ALA A 41 -23.13 0.55 -21.65
C ALA A 41 -23.31 2.06 -21.88
N ALA A 42 -24.26 2.65 -21.16
CA ALA A 42 -24.43 4.09 -21.00
C ALA A 42 -23.72 4.57 -19.72
N ILE A 43 -23.52 5.89 -19.59
CA ILE A 43 -22.91 6.48 -18.38
C ILE A 43 -23.67 6.04 -17.12
N GLY A 44 -22.92 5.58 -16.12
CA GLY A 44 -23.44 5.06 -14.85
C GLY A 44 -23.67 3.55 -14.85
N ASP A 45 -23.77 2.90 -16.01
CA ASP A 45 -24.02 1.46 -16.09
C ASP A 45 -22.87 0.62 -15.53
N THR A 46 -23.18 -0.65 -15.22
CA THR A 46 -22.22 -1.66 -14.78
C THR A 46 -22.10 -2.77 -15.82
N VAL A 47 -20.89 -3.02 -16.29
CA VAL A 47 -20.51 -4.23 -17.03
C VAL A 47 -20.06 -5.28 -16.01
N LEU A 48 -20.92 -6.27 -15.75
CA LEU A 48 -20.71 -7.33 -14.78
C LEU A 48 -20.16 -8.59 -15.47
N VAL A 49 -18.92 -8.94 -15.14
CA VAL A 49 -18.17 -10.02 -15.79
C VAL A 49 -18.22 -11.28 -14.92
N ALA A 50 -18.66 -12.40 -15.51
CA ALA A 50 -18.69 -13.70 -14.86
C ALA A 50 -17.28 -14.26 -14.61
N PRO A 51 -17.09 -15.20 -13.67
CA PRO A 51 -15.83 -15.92 -13.53
C PRO A 51 -15.41 -16.59 -14.84
N GLY A 52 -14.12 -16.51 -15.18
CA GLY A 52 -13.56 -17.05 -16.41
C GLY A 52 -12.22 -16.42 -16.79
N THR A 53 -11.58 -16.98 -17.82
CA THR A 53 -10.38 -16.42 -18.43
C THR A 53 -10.75 -15.80 -19.78
N TYR A 54 -10.50 -14.50 -19.90
CA TYR A 54 -10.85 -13.68 -21.04
C TYR A 54 -9.59 -13.35 -21.84
N THR A 55 -9.56 -13.79 -23.10
CA THR A 55 -8.43 -13.62 -24.02
C THR A 55 -8.91 -13.11 -25.39
N GLY A 56 -7.96 -12.66 -26.21
CA GLY A 56 -8.21 -12.27 -27.60
C GLY A 56 -9.00 -10.98 -27.77
N ASN A 57 -9.38 -10.71 -29.02
CA ASN A 57 -10.01 -9.44 -29.42
C ASN A 57 -11.33 -9.20 -28.67
N GLY A 58 -11.50 -7.97 -28.16
CA GLY A 58 -12.66 -7.55 -27.39
C GLY A 58 -12.59 -7.87 -25.88
N ASN A 59 -11.53 -8.54 -25.43
CA ASN A 59 -11.30 -8.86 -24.02
C ASN A 59 -9.99 -8.28 -23.46
N ARG A 60 -9.23 -7.59 -24.31
CA ARG A 60 -7.98 -6.88 -24.02
C ARG A 60 -7.99 -5.56 -24.77
N ASP A 61 -7.09 -4.65 -24.40
CA ASP A 61 -7.06 -3.26 -24.88
C ASP A 61 -8.42 -2.56 -24.70
N LEU A 62 -9.02 -2.82 -23.53
CA LEU A 62 -10.37 -2.38 -23.19
C LEU A 62 -10.37 -0.87 -22.98
N HIS A 63 -11.23 -0.15 -23.70
CA HIS A 63 -11.38 1.29 -23.58
C HIS A 63 -12.83 1.64 -23.29
N PHE A 64 -13.06 2.59 -22.36
CA PHE A 64 -14.41 2.99 -21.97
C PHE A 64 -15.01 3.95 -23.01
N SER A 65 -14.18 4.82 -23.55
CA SER A 65 -14.51 5.63 -24.71
C SER A 65 -13.34 5.76 -25.68
N SER A 66 -13.67 6.03 -26.94
CA SER A 66 -12.72 6.41 -27.98
C SER A 66 -12.86 7.88 -28.42
N SER A 67 -13.82 8.62 -27.83
CA SER A 67 -14.04 10.05 -28.10
C SER A 67 -14.75 10.76 -26.93
N LEU A 68 -14.68 12.09 -26.88
CA LEU A 68 -15.43 12.87 -25.90
C LEU A 68 -16.94 12.87 -26.19
N PRO A 69 -17.81 12.90 -25.16
CA PRO A 69 -17.48 12.92 -23.72
C PRO A 69 -17.06 11.54 -23.17
N ALA A 70 -16.36 11.54 -22.05
CA ALA A 70 -15.97 10.30 -21.34
C ALA A 70 -17.20 9.43 -21.00
N LYS A 71 -16.99 8.11 -20.97
CA LYS A 71 -18.01 7.13 -20.57
C LYS A 71 -17.69 6.61 -19.18
N ASP A 72 -18.20 7.29 -18.14
CA ASP A 72 -18.04 6.86 -16.76
C ASP A 72 -18.95 5.68 -16.43
N ILE A 73 -18.39 4.47 -16.42
CA ILE A 73 -19.08 3.20 -16.12
C ILE A 73 -18.28 2.39 -15.09
N THR A 74 -18.92 1.39 -14.51
CA THR A 74 -18.23 0.38 -13.71
C THR A 74 -18.02 -0.88 -14.54
N VAL A 75 -16.79 -1.36 -14.66
CA VAL A 75 -16.49 -2.70 -15.17
C VAL A 75 -16.00 -3.51 -13.99
N MET A 76 -16.73 -4.55 -13.61
CA MET A 76 -16.40 -5.34 -12.43
C MET A 76 -16.64 -6.84 -12.60
N SER A 77 -15.85 -7.63 -11.89
CA SER A 77 -16.12 -9.07 -11.73
C SER A 77 -17.26 -9.33 -10.76
N SER A 78 -18.04 -10.37 -11.04
CA SER A 78 -19.04 -10.96 -10.14
C SER A 78 -18.47 -11.99 -9.15
N GLY A 79 -17.27 -12.53 -9.40
CA GLY A 79 -16.65 -13.57 -8.57
C GLY A 79 -15.35 -13.15 -7.86
N GLY A 80 -14.86 -11.94 -8.14
CA GLY A 80 -13.59 -11.43 -7.62
C GLY A 80 -12.37 -11.75 -8.51
N PRO A 81 -11.21 -11.18 -8.17
CA PRO A 81 -10.05 -11.13 -9.06
C PRO A 81 -9.44 -12.49 -9.32
N TRP A 82 -9.51 -13.40 -8.36
CA TRP A 82 -8.83 -14.70 -8.43
C TRP A 82 -9.50 -15.72 -9.34
N VAL A 83 -10.75 -15.47 -9.76
CA VAL A 83 -11.51 -16.36 -10.66
C VAL A 83 -11.95 -15.65 -11.95
N THR A 84 -11.56 -14.37 -12.13
CA THR A 84 -11.94 -13.56 -13.29
C THR A 84 -10.68 -12.91 -13.85
N ILE A 85 -10.13 -13.54 -14.89
CA ILE A 85 -8.80 -13.26 -15.39
C ILE A 85 -8.92 -12.60 -16.77
N ILE A 86 -8.29 -11.45 -16.94
CA ILE A 86 -7.98 -10.83 -18.22
C ILE A 86 -6.53 -11.19 -18.55
N ASP A 87 -6.35 -12.10 -19.50
CA ASP A 87 -5.04 -12.52 -19.99
C ASP A 87 -4.76 -11.81 -21.32
N CYS A 88 -3.91 -10.80 -21.26
CA CYS A 88 -3.65 -9.88 -22.37
C CYS A 88 -2.89 -10.55 -23.52
N GLN A 89 -2.09 -11.58 -23.21
CA GLN A 89 -1.23 -12.29 -24.17
C GLN A 89 -0.34 -11.32 -24.98
N GLY A 90 0.13 -10.25 -24.32
CA GLY A 90 0.99 -9.24 -24.90
C GLY A 90 2.42 -9.74 -25.08
N SER A 91 3.07 -9.28 -26.15
CA SER A 91 4.51 -9.49 -26.37
C SER A 91 5.10 -8.33 -27.16
N SER A 92 6.44 -8.31 -27.30
CA SER A 92 7.13 -7.28 -28.10
C SER A 92 6.73 -7.27 -29.57
N SER A 93 6.29 -8.41 -30.12
CA SER A 93 5.79 -8.51 -31.50
C SER A 93 4.29 -8.29 -31.62
N SER A 94 3.53 -8.35 -30.52
CA SER A 94 2.08 -8.13 -30.47
C SER A 94 1.71 -7.44 -29.15
N PRO A 95 1.95 -6.12 -29.03
CA PRO A 95 1.73 -5.40 -27.79
C PRO A 95 0.24 -5.34 -27.44
N HIS A 96 -0.11 -5.74 -26.21
CA HIS A 96 -1.47 -5.73 -25.69
C HIS A 96 -1.47 -5.48 -24.19
N ARG A 97 -2.51 -4.80 -23.69
CA ARG A 97 -2.73 -4.54 -22.26
C ARG A 97 -4.15 -4.86 -21.84
N GLY A 98 -4.48 -4.63 -20.56
CA GLY A 98 -5.82 -4.83 -20.03
C GLY A 98 -6.74 -3.67 -20.36
N PHE A 99 -6.47 -2.51 -19.76
CA PHE A 99 -7.33 -1.32 -19.85
C PHE A 99 -6.58 -0.07 -20.33
N ILE A 100 -7.30 0.77 -21.07
CA ILE A 100 -6.84 2.05 -21.62
C ILE A 100 -7.86 3.13 -21.24
N PHE A 101 -7.39 4.16 -20.53
CA PHE A 101 -8.15 5.38 -20.23
C PHE A 101 -7.45 6.57 -20.90
N GLN A 102 -8.16 7.30 -21.76
CA GLN A 102 -7.55 8.34 -22.61
C GLN A 102 -8.52 9.43 -23.05
N CYS A 103 -9.73 9.48 -22.47
CA CYS A 103 -10.83 10.33 -22.92
C CYS A 103 -11.39 11.18 -21.79
N CYS A 104 -10.56 11.52 -20.80
CA CYS A 104 -10.94 12.28 -19.60
C CYS A 104 -11.93 11.52 -18.70
N GLU A 105 -11.83 10.18 -18.65
CA GLU A 105 -12.55 9.36 -17.68
C GLU A 105 -12.33 9.89 -16.25
N SER A 106 -13.41 10.02 -15.48
CA SER A 106 -13.34 10.51 -14.10
C SER A 106 -13.18 9.36 -13.11
N SER A 107 -13.16 9.67 -11.81
CA SER A 107 -13.13 8.65 -10.76
C SER A 107 -14.38 7.76 -10.71
N ASN A 108 -15.44 8.12 -11.44
CA ASN A 108 -16.63 7.29 -11.64
C ASN A 108 -16.41 6.18 -12.68
N SER A 109 -15.34 6.23 -13.46
CA SER A 109 -14.87 5.11 -14.27
C SER A 109 -14.14 4.11 -13.36
N VAL A 110 -14.74 2.95 -13.12
CA VAL A 110 -14.25 1.98 -12.12
C VAL A 110 -13.85 0.66 -12.79
N VAL A 111 -12.68 0.14 -12.45
CA VAL A 111 -12.26 -1.23 -12.76
C VAL A 111 -12.05 -2.00 -11.47
N GLN A 112 -12.80 -3.10 -11.31
CA GLN A 112 -12.81 -3.83 -10.05
C GLN A 112 -12.85 -5.36 -10.18
N GLY A 113 -12.04 -6.02 -9.35
CA GLY A 113 -12.17 -7.46 -9.13
C GLY A 113 -11.63 -8.32 -10.26
N PHE A 114 -10.62 -7.87 -11.01
CA PHE A 114 -9.98 -8.67 -12.05
C PHE A 114 -8.56 -9.08 -11.66
N THR A 115 -8.14 -10.27 -12.10
CA THR A 115 -6.71 -10.50 -12.37
C THR A 115 -6.40 -9.97 -13.77
N ILE A 116 -5.42 -9.07 -13.91
CA ILE A 116 -4.94 -8.55 -15.19
C ILE A 116 -3.48 -8.95 -15.34
N GLN A 117 -3.16 -9.76 -16.35
CA GLN A 117 -1.86 -10.38 -16.48
C GLN A 117 -1.37 -10.53 -17.92
N ASN A 118 -0.06 -10.80 -18.04
CA ASN A 118 0.64 -11.03 -19.30
C ASN A 118 0.45 -9.89 -20.31
N GLY A 119 0.28 -8.66 -19.82
CA GLY A 119 0.30 -7.46 -20.62
C GLY A 119 1.73 -7.11 -21.02
N TRP A 120 1.91 -6.63 -22.25
CA TRP A 120 3.18 -6.13 -22.75
C TRP A 120 2.93 -4.92 -23.63
N THR A 121 3.44 -3.76 -23.23
CA THR A 121 3.42 -2.51 -24.00
C THR A 121 4.65 -1.66 -23.67
N THR A 122 4.83 -0.52 -24.33
CA THR A 122 5.90 0.42 -23.98
C THR A 122 5.64 1.12 -22.64
N GLU A 123 4.42 1.59 -22.43
CA GLU A 123 3.96 2.26 -21.22
C GLU A 123 2.74 1.53 -20.69
N GLY A 124 2.65 1.26 -19.38
CA GLY A 124 1.45 0.71 -18.73
C GLY A 124 1.10 -0.70 -19.21
N GLY A 125 1.89 -1.68 -18.78
CA GLY A 125 1.78 -3.07 -19.26
C GLY A 125 0.40 -3.68 -19.03
N ALA A 126 -0.26 -3.40 -17.91
CA ALA A 126 -1.63 -3.81 -17.65
C ALA A 126 -2.66 -2.68 -17.84
N ILE A 127 -2.40 -1.50 -17.26
CA ILE A 127 -3.33 -0.37 -17.29
C ILE A 127 -2.58 0.90 -17.66
N SER A 128 -3.16 1.70 -18.56
CA SER A 128 -2.69 3.03 -18.91
C SER A 128 -3.77 4.07 -18.71
N CYS A 129 -3.42 5.18 -18.04
CA CYS A 129 -4.29 6.35 -17.89
C CYS A 129 -3.60 7.61 -18.43
N LEU A 130 -4.18 8.22 -19.46
CA LEU A 130 -3.69 9.45 -20.08
C LEU A 130 -4.76 10.53 -19.96
N SER A 131 -4.42 11.66 -19.32
CA SER A 131 -5.38 12.73 -19.02
C SER A 131 -6.70 12.23 -18.40
N SER A 132 -6.64 11.16 -17.59
CA SER A 132 -7.81 10.42 -17.09
C SER A 132 -7.58 9.97 -15.65
N SER A 133 -8.63 9.94 -14.85
CA SER A 133 -8.55 9.74 -13.39
C SER A 133 -9.46 8.62 -12.90
N PRO A 134 -9.38 7.38 -13.44
CA PRO A 134 -10.25 6.27 -13.05
C PRO A 134 -9.99 5.80 -11.60
N THR A 135 -10.95 5.05 -11.07
CA THR A 135 -10.79 4.26 -9.84
C THR A 135 -10.42 2.83 -10.19
N ILE A 136 -9.24 2.38 -9.74
CA ILE A 136 -8.72 1.03 -9.91
C ILE A 136 -8.71 0.36 -8.54
N THR A 137 -9.58 -0.63 -8.32
CA THR A 137 -9.73 -1.21 -6.98
C THR A 137 -9.96 -2.71 -6.92
N GLY A 138 -9.40 -3.38 -5.91
CA GLY A 138 -9.69 -4.81 -5.68
C GLY A 138 -9.19 -5.72 -6.80
N ASN A 139 -8.20 -5.30 -7.57
CA ASN A 139 -7.64 -6.07 -8.67
C ASN A 139 -6.33 -6.76 -8.28
N VAL A 140 -5.95 -7.77 -9.06
CA VAL A 140 -4.64 -8.42 -9.04
C VAL A 140 -3.95 -8.10 -10.37
N ILE A 141 -3.00 -7.18 -10.34
CA ILE A 141 -2.25 -6.73 -11.52
C ILE A 141 -0.89 -7.40 -11.46
N ARG A 142 -0.69 -8.45 -12.27
CA ARG A 142 0.48 -9.31 -12.12
C ARG A 142 1.18 -9.71 -13.41
N ALA A 143 2.50 -9.88 -13.35
CA ALA A 143 3.30 -10.38 -14.47
C ALA A 143 3.05 -9.60 -15.77
N ASN A 144 2.95 -8.28 -15.67
CA ASN A 144 2.84 -7.37 -16.82
C ASN A 144 4.16 -6.64 -17.05
N THR A 145 4.40 -6.27 -18.30
CA THR A 145 5.63 -5.62 -18.73
C THR A 145 5.31 -4.31 -19.43
N GLY A 146 5.83 -3.21 -18.89
CA GLY A 146 5.88 -1.90 -19.54
C GLY A 146 7.32 -1.65 -19.92
N GLN A 147 7.69 -1.67 -21.20
CA GLN A 147 9.08 -1.60 -21.64
C GLN A 147 9.83 -0.42 -21.01
N ASP A 148 9.21 0.75 -20.99
CA ASP A 148 9.80 2.00 -20.51
C ASP A 148 9.21 2.41 -19.16
N PHE A 149 7.88 2.41 -19.02
CA PHE A 149 7.22 2.96 -17.84
C PHE A 149 6.04 2.13 -17.36
N GLY A 150 5.94 1.92 -16.05
CA GLY A 150 4.77 1.35 -15.39
C GLY A 150 4.51 -0.09 -15.82
N GLY A 151 5.22 -1.05 -15.21
CA GLY A 151 5.04 -2.46 -15.56
C GLY A 151 3.59 -2.93 -15.35
N GLY A 152 3.01 -2.60 -14.20
CA GLY A 152 1.60 -2.82 -13.92
C GLY A 152 0.73 -1.66 -14.41
N ILE A 153 0.90 -0.49 -13.78
CA ILE A 153 0.08 0.69 -14.03
C ILE A 153 0.97 1.86 -14.42
N TRP A 154 0.59 2.56 -15.49
CA TRP A 154 1.18 3.83 -15.86
C TRP A 154 0.11 4.91 -15.98
N PHE A 155 0.44 6.12 -15.56
CA PHE A 155 -0.41 7.27 -15.84
C PHE A 155 0.39 8.56 -16.05
N SER A 156 -0.17 9.43 -16.89
CA SER A 156 0.50 10.62 -17.41
C SER A 156 -0.47 11.76 -17.73
N GLN A 157 0.08 12.97 -17.89
CA GLN A 157 -0.60 14.19 -18.34
C GLN A 157 -1.77 14.59 -17.43
N TYR A 158 -1.48 15.02 -16.20
CA TYR A 158 -2.53 15.47 -15.25
C TYR A 158 -3.57 14.40 -14.90
N SER A 159 -3.18 13.12 -14.97
CA SER A 159 -4.01 12.00 -14.51
C SER A 159 -3.94 11.87 -12.98
N HIS A 160 -5.10 11.69 -12.32
CA HIS A 160 -5.22 11.61 -10.87
C HIS A 160 -6.00 10.36 -10.44
N PRO A 161 -5.61 9.15 -10.88
CA PRO A 161 -6.36 7.94 -10.57
C PRO A 161 -6.35 7.64 -9.07
N THR A 162 -7.40 6.97 -8.61
CA THR A 162 -7.45 6.36 -7.28
C THR A 162 -7.13 4.88 -7.39
N ILE A 163 -6.03 4.46 -6.78
CA ILE A 163 -5.54 3.07 -6.80
C ILE A 163 -5.66 2.54 -5.39
N THR A 164 -6.63 1.65 -5.14
CA THR A 164 -6.92 1.19 -3.79
C THR A 164 -7.24 -0.29 -3.64
N ASN A 165 -6.68 -0.94 -2.63
CA ASN A 165 -6.93 -2.36 -2.31
C ASN A 165 -6.56 -3.30 -3.47
N ASN A 166 -5.52 -2.98 -4.24
CA ASN A 166 -5.01 -3.83 -5.30
C ASN A 166 -3.79 -4.64 -4.85
N PHE A 167 -3.58 -5.77 -5.51
CA PHE A 167 -2.36 -6.57 -5.47
C PHE A 167 -1.58 -6.29 -6.76
N ILE A 168 -0.45 -5.60 -6.67
CA ILE A 168 0.41 -5.25 -7.81
C ILE A 168 1.68 -6.06 -7.68
N LEU A 169 1.74 -7.17 -8.40
CA LEU A 169 2.67 -8.27 -8.15
C LEU A 169 3.56 -8.55 -9.36
N GLU A 170 4.87 -8.68 -9.16
CA GLU A 170 5.77 -9.26 -10.17
C GLU A 170 5.70 -8.57 -11.55
N ASN A 171 5.43 -7.26 -11.59
CA ASN A 171 5.42 -6.50 -12.83
C ASN A 171 6.81 -5.94 -13.13
N GLN A 172 7.10 -5.68 -14.40
CA GLN A 172 8.42 -5.29 -14.87
C GLN A 172 8.40 -4.05 -15.77
N SER A 173 9.35 -3.14 -15.57
CA SER A 173 9.60 -2.02 -16.50
C SER A 173 11.03 -1.49 -16.45
N ASP A 174 11.34 -0.45 -17.24
CA ASP A 174 12.53 0.36 -16.99
C ASP A 174 12.32 1.32 -15.80
N ALA A 175 11.20 2.02 -15.70
CA ALA A 175 10.86 2.83 -14.52
C ALA A 175 9.46 2.53 -13.97
N GLY A 176 9.34 2.43 -12.65
CA GLY A 176 8.07 2.13 -11.97
C GLY A 176 7.60 0.71 -12.26
N GLY A 177 8.30 -0.31 -11.72
CA GLY A 177 8.01 -1.72 -12.01
C GLY A 177 6.55 -2.06 -11.72
N GLY A 178 6.04 -1.65 -10.57
CA GLY A 178 4.61 -1.76 -10.24
C GLY A 178 3.79 -0.60 -10.82
N ILE A 179 4.07 0.62 -10.33
CA ILE A 179 3.35 1.84 -10.69
C ILE A 179 4.32 2.93 -11.16
N CYS A 180 3.98 3.63 -12.23
CA CYS A 180 4.70 4.83 -12.67
C CYS A 180 3.76 6.03 -12.81
N CYS A 181 4.12 7.12 -12.12
CA CYS A 181 3.48 8.44 -12.19
C CYS A 181 4.37 9.39 -13.00
N TYR A 182 3.82 10.04 -14.04
CA TYR A 182 4.59 10.90 -14.93
C TYR A 182 3.83 12.19 -15.28
N LEU A 183 4.52 13.33 -15.49
CA LEU A 183 3.94 14.60 -15.99
C LEU A 183 2.71 15.12 -15.22
N TYR A 184 2.95 15.69 -14.04
CA TYR A 184 1.98 16.41 -13.21
C TYR A 184 0.83 15.52 -12.69
N CYS A 185 1.12 14.26 -12.44
CA CYS A 185 0.16 13.32 -11.85
C CYS A 185 0.20 13.33 -10.32
N ILE A 186 -0.97 13.47 -9.70
CA ILE A 186 -1.20 13.40 -8.25
C ILE A 186 -2.19 12.27 -7.87
N PRO A 187 -1.88 11.00 -8.18
CA PRO A 187 -2.74 9.88 -7.81
C PRO A 187 -2.88 9.73 -6.29
N THR A 188 -3.96 9.06 -5.88
CA THR A 188 -4.08 8.50 -4.52
C THR A 188 -3.82 7.00 -4.58
N ILE A 189 -2.77 6.54 -3.91
CA ILE A 189 -2.35 5.13 -3.84
C ILE A 189 -2.53 4.68 -2.39
N THR A 190 -3.58 3.90 -2.11
CA THR A 190 -3.95 3.56 -0.72
C THR A 190 -4.35 2.11 -0.48
N GLY A 191 -3.82 1.49 0.57
CA GLY A 191 -4.21 0.13 0.97
C GLY A 191 -3.80 -0.96 -0.02
N ASN A 192 -2.78 -0.74 -0.85
CA ASN A 192 -2.33 -1.71 -1.84
C ASN A 192 -1.20 -2.59 -1.29
N LEU A 193 -1.10 -3.81 -1.81
CA LEU A 193 0.11 -4.63 -1.72
C LEU A 193 0.89 -4.50 -3.03
N ILE A 194 2.10 -3.94 -2.97
CA ILE A 194 2.99 -3.73 -4.12
C ILE A 194 4.24 -4.59 -3.87
N GLU A 195 4.32 -5.74 -4.52
CA GLU A 195 5.28 -6.78 -4.19
C GLU A 195 6.00 -7.39 -5.40
N GLY A 196 7.29 -7.63 -5.25
CA GLY A 196 8.08 -8.39 -6.23
C GLY A 196 8.21 -7.70 -7.59
N ASN A 197 7.87 -6.42 -7.70
CA ASN A 197 7.98 -5.68 -8.95
C ASN A 197 9.42 -5.26 -9.21
N THR A 198 9.81 -5.19 -10.48
CA THR A 198 11.19 -4.97 -10.90
C THR A 198 11.30 -3.83 -11.91
N ALA A 199 12.18 -2.87 -11.63
CA ALA A 199 12.55 -1.80 -12.57
C ALA A 199 14.01 -1.94 -12.99
N ALA A 200 14.35 -1.82 -14.28
CA ALA A 200 15.76 -1.78 -14.69
C ALA A 200 16.44 -0.45 -14.30
N GLY A 201 15.71 0.65 -14.40
CA GLY A 201 16.01 1.98 -13.89
C GLY A 201 15.48 2.18 -12.47
N MET A 202 14.62 3.17 -12.26
CA MET A 202 14.20 3.66 -10.93
C MET A 202 12.80 3.20 -10.50
N GLY A 203 12.60 3.01 -9.19
CA GLY A 203 11.30 2.78 -8.58
C GLY A 203 10.78 1.37 -8.86
N GLY A 204 11.39 0.36 -8.23
CA GLY A 204 10.97 -1.03 -8.40
C GLY A 204 9.48 -1.23 -8.10
N GLY A 205 9.01 -0.70 -6.97
CA GLY A 205 7.60 -0.67 -6.61
C GLY A 205 6.84 0.48 -7.27
N ILE A 206 7.18 1.71 -6.88
CA ILE A 206 6.53 2.93 -7.36
C ILE A 206 7.59 3.91 -7.85
N GLN A 207 7.42 4.46 -9.05
CA GLN A 207 8.15 5.64 -9.49
C GLN A 207 7.21 6.84 -9.57
N VAL A 208 7.61 7.93 -8.91
CA VAL A 208 7.01 9.25 -9.04
C VAL A 208 8.02 10.15 -9.76
N TYR A 209 7.67 10.59 -10.95
CA TYR A 209 8.49 11.48 -11.74
C TYR A 209 7.68 12.71 -12.16
N ASP A 210 8.23 13.88 -11.87
CA ASP A 210 7.64 15.16 -12.25
C ASP A 210 6.19 15.32 -11.73
N GLY A 211 6.00 15.21 -10.41
CA GLY A 211 4.68 15.39 -9.77
C GLY A 211 4.17 16.83 -9.82
N GLY A 212 4.99 17.77 -10.25
CA GLY A 212 4.74 19.21 -10.19
C GLY A 212 5.36 19.87 -8.95
N PRO A 213 5.57 21.20 -8.96
CA PRO A 213 6.37 21.91 -7.96
C PRO A 213 5.70 22.15 -6.59
N TRP A 214 4.41 21.82 -6.41
CA TRP A 214 3.65 22.25 -5.22
C TRP A 214 2.80 21.18 -4.55
N HIS A 215 2.47 20.08 -5.25
CA HIS A 215 1.70 18.96 -4.71
C HIS A 215 2.13 17.68 -5.42
N GLY A 216 2.16 16.56 -4.72
CA GLY A 216 2.53 15.26 -5.27
C GLY A 216 1.49 14.18 -4.97
N PRO A 217 1.75 12.92 -5.39
CA PRO A 217 0.90 11.79 -5.06
C PRO A 217 0.77 11.56 -3.54
N LEU A 218 -0.40 11.07 -3.12
CA LEU A 218 -0.61 10.53 -1.78
C LEU A 218 -0.41 9.02 -1.79
N VAL A 219 0.61 8.54 -1.09
CA VAL A 219 0.91 7.12 -0.91
C VAL A 219 0.68 6.78 0.57
N THR A 220 -0.41 6.06 0.87
CA THR A 220 -0.77 5.81 2.28
C THR A 220 -1.32 4.43 2.59
N GLY A 221 -0.96 3.85 3.74
CA GLY A 221 -1.49 2.56 4.17
C GLY A 221 -1.11 1.40 3.25
N ASN A 222 -0.07 1.53 2.42
CA ASN A 222 0.36 0.47 1.51
C ASN A 222 1.41 -0.42 2.17
N THR A 223 1.48 -1.67 1.70
CA THR A 223 2.64 -2.54 1.92
C THR A 223 3.43 -2.62 0.63
N ILE A 224 4.66 -2.11 0.64
CA ILE A 224 5.56 -2.03 -0.52
C ILE A 224 6.79 -2.85 -0.19
N ARG A 225 6.88 -4.06 -0.75
CA ARG A 225 7.92 -5.00 -0.30
C ARG A 225 8.53 -5.88 -1.37
N GLY A 226 9.78 -6.28 -1.15
CA GLY A 226 10.48 -7.19 -2.05
C GLY A 226 10.58 -6.68 -3.49
N ASN A 227 10.41 -5.38 -3.72
CA ASN A 227 10.56 -4.80 -5.04
C ASN A 227 12.04 -4.52 -5.30
N SER A 228 12.44 -4.56 -6.57
CA SER A 228 13.83 -4.38 -6.94
C SER A 228 14.03 -3.37 -8.06
N SER A 229 15.14 -2.64 -8.00
CA SER A 229 15.54 -1.73 -9.08
C SER A 229 17.02 -1.85 -9.45
N GLY A 230 17.38 -1.53 -10.68
CA GLY A 230 18.78 -1.43 -11.09
C GLY A 230 19.44 -0.11 -10.65
N ALA A 231 18.65 0.98 -10.59
CA ALA A 231 19.07 2.31 -10.12
C ALA A 231 17.98 3.00 -9.27
N GLY A 232 18.33 4.09 -8.58
CA GLY A 232 17.38 4.79 -7.70
C GLY A 232 16.75 3.84 -6.65
N ALA A 233 15.46 4.02 -6.33
CA ALA A 233 14.81 3.25 -5.27
C ALA A 233 14.32 1.86 -5.67
N GLY A 234 14.55 0.89 -4.79
CA GLY A 234 13.88 -0.42 -4.86
C GLY A 234 12.38 -0.29 -4.55
N GLY A 235 12.03 0.48 -3.52
CA GLY A 235 10.63 0.72 -3.11
C GLY A 235 9.98 1.87 -3.88
N ILE A 236 10.15 3.10 -3.42
CA ILE A 236 9.54 4.32 -3.98
C ILE A 236 10.61 5.29 -4.46
N GLY A 237 10.64 5.59 -5.76
CA GLY A 237 11.49 6.63 -6.32
C GLY A 237 10.74 7.94 -6.45
N CYS A 238 11.24 9.02 -5.86
CA CYS A 238 10.71 10.37 -5.97
C CYS A 238 11.72 11.25 -6.71
N SER A 239 11.35 11.71 -7.91
CA SER A 239 12.19 12.56 -8.75
C SER A 239 11.40 13.80 -9.20
N ASN A 240 11.87 15.00 -8.85
CA ASN A 240 11.15 16.26 -9.09
C ASN A 240 9.69 16.22 -8.59
N SER A 241 9.49 15.80 -7.34
CA SER A 241 8.14 15.57 -6.78
C SER A 241 8.04 15.94 -5.30
N PHE A 242 6.83 16.24 -4.85
CA PHE A 242 6.49 16.58 -3.46
C PHE A 242 5.44 15.60 -2.93
N ALA A 243 5.74 14.31 -3.03
CA ALA A 243 4.84 13.24 -2.59
C ALA A 243 4.56 13.30 -1.08
N THR A 244 3.39 12.84 -0.68
CA THR A 244 3.05 12.59 0.73
C THR A 244 2.99 11.09 0.94
N ILE A 245 3.92 10.57 1.74
CA ILE A 245 4.13 9.13 1.97
C ILE A 245 3.85 8.87 3.45
N ILE A 246 2.65 8.38 3.79
CA ILE A 246 2.21 8.30 5.18
C ILE A 246 1.66 6.92 5.56
N GLY A 247 2.11 6.36 6.67
CA GLY A 247 1.49 5.14 7.22
C GLY A 247 1.73 3.89 6.37
N ASN A 248 2.84 3.83 5.63
CA ASN A 248 3.18 2.69 4.78
C ASN A 248 4.15 1.74 5.49
N ARG A 249 4.10 0.47 5.10
CA ARG A 249 5.13 -0.51 5.41
C ARG A 249 6.01 -0.70 4.18
N ILE A 250 7.30 -0.33 4.27
CA ILE A 250 8.27 -0.37 3.17
C ILE A 250 9.36 -1.37 3.57
N GLU A 251 9.34 -2.56 2.97
CA GLU A 251 10.07 -3.71 3.52
C GLU A 251 10.86 -4.51 2.48
N GLY A 252 12.13 -4.79 2.75
CA GLY A 252 12.92 -5.72 1.94
C GLY A 252 13.08 -5.30 0.47
N ASN A 253 12.95 -4.01 0.16
CA ASN A 253 13.17 -3.51 -1.19
C ASN A 253 14.67 -3.35 -1.45
N VAL A 254 15.11 -3.68 -2.67
CA VAL A 254 16.54 -3.83 -2.97
C VAL A 254 16.93 -3.06 -4.22
N VAL A 255 18.09 -2.40 -4.20
CA VAL A 255 18.73 -1.86 -5.39
C VAL A 255 19.95 -2.71 -5.75
N GLN A 256 20.02 -3.18 -6.99
CA GLN A 256 21.10 -4.05 -7.44
C GLN A 256 22.42 -3.29 -7.68
N SER A 257 22.36 -2.06 -8.21
CA SER A 257 23.55 -1.31 -8.63
C SER A 257 23.49 0.21 -8.43
N GLY A 258 22.50 0.73 -7.69
CA GLY A 258 22.21 2.17 -7.55
C GLY A 258 21.80 2.59 -6.13
N SER A 259 21.04 3.68 -5.99
CA SER A 259 20.91 4.41 -4.73
C SER A 259 19.54 4.37 -4.05
N GLY A 260 19.51 4.02 -2.75
CA GLY A 260 18.33 4.12 -1.88
C GLY A 260 17.49 2.84 -1.84
N GLY A 261 17.47 2.12 -0.72
CA GLY A 261 16.77 0.83 -0.66
C GLY A 261 15.24 0.98 -0.65
N GLY A 262 14.72 1.70 0.35
CA GLY A 262 13.30 1.94 0.54
C GLY A 262 12.79 3.09 -0.32
N ILE A 263 13.26 4.31 -0.04
CA ILE A 263 12.88 5.53 -0.76
C ILE A 263 14.12 6.26 -1.27
N PHE A 264 14.03 6.75 -2.50
CA PHE A 264 14.99 7.69 -3.08
C PHE A 264 14.30 9.03 -3.31
N CYS A 265 14.90 10.12 -2.84
CA CYS A 265 14.44 11.48 -3.07
C CYS A 265 15.49 12.25 -3.87
N GLY A 266 15.25 12.47 -5.17
CA GLY A 266 16.09 13.29 -6.05
C GLY A 266 15.39 14.59 -6.41
N LEU A 267 15.98 15.76 -6.10
CA LEU A 267 15.33 17.07 -6.36
C LEU A 267 13.88 17.11 -5.81
N SER A 268 13.65 16.43 -4.69
CA SER A 268 12.31 16.14 -4.16
C SER A 268 12.31 16.34 -2.66
N SER A 269 11.26 16.97 -2.14
CA SER A 269 11.08 17.19 -0.70
C SER A 269 9.73 16.61 -0.25
N PRO A 270 9.56 15.28 -0.27
CA PRO A 270 8.34 14.64 0.19
C PRO A 270 8.15 14.77 1.71
N ILE A 271 6.90 14.61 2.14
CA ILE A 271 6.54 14.36 3.54
C ILE A 271 6.54 12.84 3.74
N ILE A 272 7.30 12.33 4.70
CA ILE A 272 7.47 10.90 4.95
C ILE A 272 7.14 10.64 6.42
N ASP A 273 5.90 10.35 6.76
CA ASP A 273 5.48 10.24 8.17
C ASP A 273 4.82 8.91 8.51
N LEU A 274 4.91 8.47 9.77
CA LEU A 274 4.19 7.27 10.24
C LEU A 274 4.56 5.98 9.48
N ASN A 275 5.68 5.93 8.77
CA ASN A 275 6.07 4.78 7.97
C ASN A 275 6.99 3.83 8.76
N THR A 276 6.94 2.55 8.39
CA THR A 276 7.82 1.51 8.92
C THR A 276 8.74 1.00 7.81
N PHE A 277 10.04 1.26 7.92
CA PHE A 277 11.09 0.88 6.98
C PHE A 277 11.88 -0.30 7.53
N VAL A 278 11.82 -1.44 6.85
CA VAL A 278 12.39 -2.69 7.37
C VAL A 278 13.25 -3.38 6.33
N GLY A 279 14.51 -3.67 6.63
CA GLY A 279 15.30 -4.57 5.79
C GLY A 279 15.55 -4.09 4.36
N ASN A 280 15.36 -2.81 4.06
CA ASN A 280 15.60 -2.28 2.72
C ASN A 280 17.10 -2.14 2.45
N ASN A 281 17.53 -2.40 1.21
CA ASN A 281 18.95 -2.47 0.86
C ASN A 281 19.29 -1.55 -0.33
N SER A 282 20.16 -0.55 -0.09
CA SER A 282 20.63 0.41 -1.09
C SER A 282 21.89 -0.03 -1.85
N GLY A 283 22.38 -1.25 -1.63
CA GLY A 283 23.58 -1.77 -2.27
C GLY A 283 24.83 -0.95 -1.91
N SER A 284 25.27 -0.08 -2.84
CA SER A 284 26.54 0.66 -2.71
C SER A 284 26.41 2.11 -2.25
N TYR A 285 25.21 2.66 -2.12
CA TYR A 285 24.98 4.07 -1.79
C TYR A 285 24.44 4.25 -0.37
N PRO A 286 24.42 5.49 0.15
CA PRO A 286 23.83 5.75 1.45
C PRO A 286 22.32 5.53 1.50
N GLY A 287 21.76 5.45 2.71
CA GLY A 287 20.31 5.48 2.94
C GLY A 287 19.59 4.20 2.52
N GLY A 288 19.76 3.13 3.30
CA GLY A 288 19.05 1.87 3.08
C GLY A 288 17.54 2.04 3.20
N GLY A 289 17.08 2.79 4.20
CA GLY A 289 15.69 3.21 4.36
C GLY A 289 15.33 4.35 3.39
N VAL A 290 15.92 5.53 3.59
CA VAL A 290 15.67 6.74 2.80
C VAL A 290 17.00 7.35 2.36
N TYR A 291 17.13 7.65 1.06
CA TYR A 291 18.26 8.41 0.52
C TYR A 291 17.83 9.72 -0.10
N CYS A 292 18.33 10.83 0.43
CA CYS A 292 18.10 12.19 -0.04
C CYS A 292 19.28 12.65 -0.90
N TYR A 293 19.03 13.01 -2.15
CA TYR A 293 20.04 13.38 -3.10
C TYR A 293 19.66 14.63 -3.89
N TRP A 294 20.64 15.52 -4.07
CA TRP A 294 20.52 16.69 -4.95
C TRP A 294 19.38 17.63 -4.54
N GLN A 295 19.63 18.48 -3.54
CA GLN A 295 18.68 19.49 -3.06
C GLN A 295 17.35 18.90 -2.57
N ALA A 296 17.40 17.70 -1.99
CA ALA A 296 16.25 17.04 -1.38
C ALA A 296 16.17 17.41 0.11
N SER A 297 15.02 17.91 0.56
CA SER A 297 14.81 18.30 1.96
C SER A 297 13.48 17.75 2.50
N PRO A 298 13.29 16.42 2.52
CA PRO A 298 12.07 15.83 3.07
C PRO A 298 11.98 16.03 4.59
N THR A 299 10.75 16.03 5.09
CA THR A 299 10.45 15.86 6.51
C THR A 299 10.16 14.39 6.80
N MET A 300 10.69 13.88 7.90
CA MET A 300 10.49 12.51 8.37
C MET A 300 10.04 12.51 9.82
N ASP A 301 8.73 12.44 10.04
CA ASP A 301 8.17 12.46 11.39
C ASP A 301 7.51 11.12 11.78
N ILE A 302 7.85 10.59 12.96
CA ILE A 302 7.21 9.38 13.53
C ILE A 302 7.40 8.15 12.64
N ASN A 303 8.61 7.95 12.15
CA ASN A 303 8.95 6.76 11.38
C ASN A 303 9.74 5.78 12.24
N THR A 304 9.64 4.50 11.87
CA THR A 304 10.51 3.46 12.42
C THR A 304 11.36 2.88 11.31
N PHE A 305 12.68 3.05 11.42
CA PHE A 305 13.70 2.43 10.58
C PHE A 305 14.35 1.31 11.37
N SER A 306 14.38 0.10 10.79
CA SER A 306 15.11 -1.00 11.40
C SER A 306 15.62 -2.04 10.40
N GLY A 307 16.85 -2.50 10.59
CA GLY A 307 17.43 -3.56 9.78
C GLY A 307 17.70 -3.18 8.31
N ASN A 308 17.53 -1.91 7.94
CA ASN A 308 17.88 -1.42 6.61
C ASN A 308 19.40 -1.39 6.44
N SER A 309 19.88 -1.63 5.23
CA SER A 309 21.31 -1.77 4.96
C SER A 309 21.80 -0.89 3.82
N ALA A 310 22.98 -0.31 3.99
CA ALA A 310 23.63 0.58 3.03
C ALA A 310 25.16 0.51 3.15
N SER A 311 25.90 1.15 2.24
CA SER A 311 27.33 1.42 2.46
C SER A 311 27.55 2.39 3.62
N TYR A 312 26.67 3.39 3.75
CA TYR A 312 26.74 4.47 4.75
C TYR A 312 25.32 4.85 5.20
N GLY A 313 25.04 5.00 6.49
CA GLY A 313 23.72 5.39 6.97
C GLY A 313 22.60 4.43 6.50
N GLY A 314 22.54 3.26 7.13
CA GLY A 314 21.56 2.21 6.86
C GLY A 314 20.12 2.71 6.93
N ALA A 315 19.78 3.59 7.86
CA ALA A 315 18.45 4.19 7.93
C ALA A 315 18.32 5.34 6.91
N VAL A 316 19.07 6.42 7.13
CA VAL A 316 18.93 7.68 6.38
C VAL A 316 20.28 8.15 5.85
N GLY A 317 20.33 8.53 4.58
CA GLY A 317 21.48 9.20 3.98
C GLY A 317 21.08 10.50 3.30
N CYS A 318 21.91 11.53 3.38
CA CYS A 318 21.76 12.73 2.56
C CYS A 318 23.06 13.12 1.84
N ASP A 319 22.95 13.58 0.59
CA ASP A 319 24.09 14.07 -0.20
C ASP A 319 23.69 15.17 -1.20
N MET A 320 24.67 15.88 -1.75
CA MET A 320 24.53 16.96 -2.74
C MET A 320 23.52 18.07 -2.33
N GLN A 321 23.88 18.89 -1.34
CA GLN A 321 23.06 20.02 -0.86
C GLN A 321 21.67 19.63 -0.34
N SER A 322 21.55 18.45 0.25
CA SER A 322 20.29 17.95 0.81
C SER A 322 20.19 18.24 2.31
N HIS A 323 18.98 18.55 2.79
CA HIS A 323 18.73 19.03 4.16
C HIS A 323 17.49 18.39 4.81
N PRO A 324 17.42 17.05 4.95
CA PRO A 324 16.29 16.39 5.61
C PRO A 324 16.15 16.78 7.10
N SER A 325 14.94 16.63 7.63
CA SER A 325 14.64 16.68 9.07
C SER A 325 14.03 15.36 9.54
N VAL A 326 14.44 14.91 10.73
CA VAL A 326 14.00 13.66 11.35
C VAL A 326 13.49 13.96 12.75
N THR A 327 12.22 13.73 13.03
CA THR A 327 11.62 14.00 14.35
C THR A 327 10.81 12.82 14.83
N ASN A 328 10.81 12.54 16.14
CA ASN A 328 10.00 11.48 16.73
C ASN A 328 10.22 10.09 16.09
N CYS A 329 11.40 9.85 15.52
CA CYS A 329 11.66 8.60 14.82
C CYS A 329 12.41 7.60 15.71
N ILE A 330 12.36 6.32 15.32
CA ILE A 330 13.27 5.29 15.82
C ILE A 330 14.16 4.85 14.65
N LEU A 331 15.48 4.94 14.81
CA LEU A 331 16.50 4.46 13.89
C LEU A 331 17.35 3.44 14.63
N TRP A 332 17.12 2.15 14.34
CA TRP A 332 17.63 1.08 15.19
C TRP A 332 17.96 -0.21 14.44
N ALA A 333 19.17 -0.72 14.67
CA ALA A 333 19.67 -1.95 14.08
C ALA A 333 19.81 -1.87 12.55
N ASP A 334 19.96 -0.66 12.01
CA ASP A 334 20.31 -0.46 10.62
C ASP A 334 21.83 -0.70 10.41
N VAL A 335 22.20 -1.21 9.23
CA VAL A 335 23.54 -1.77 8.97
C VAL A 335 24.25 -0.98 7.89
N ALA A 336 25.39 -0.39 8.24
CA ALA A 336 26.28 0.24 7.28
C ALA A 336 27.75 0.18 7.71
N GLY A 337 28.68 0.46 6.79
CA GLY A 337 30.12 0.37 7.03
C GLY A 337 30.58 1.33 8.13
N ALA A 338 30.20 2.60 8.03
CA ALA A 338 30.22 3.64 9.07
C ALA A 338 29.94 5.00 8.42
N PRO A 339 29.06 5.87 8.95
CA PRO A 339 28.18 5.69 10.14
C PRO A 339 27.07 4.66 9.91
N GLN A 340 26.53 4.09 11.00
CA GLN A 340 25.53 3.01 10.96
C GLN A 340 24.13 3.51 10.61
N GLU A 341 23.58 4.46 11.37
CA GLU A 341 22.18 4.89 11.22
C GLU A 341 22.03 6.00 10.17
N ILE A 342 22.77 7.09 10.34
CA ILE A 342 22.63 8.32 9.54
C ILE A 342 23.94 8.66 8.85
N TYR A 343 23.89 8.95 7.54
CA TYR A 343 25.00 9.50 6.77
C TYR A 343 24.70 10.92 6.29
N VAL A 344 25.68 11.82 6.43
CA VAL A 344 25.64 13.20 5.91
C VAL A 344 26.80 13.40 4.95
N GLY A 345 26.48 13.69 3.69
CA GLY A 345 27.44 13.91 2.62
C GLY A 345 28.24 15.20 2.80
N PRO A 346 29.47 15.26 2.26
CA PRO A 346 30.38 16.39 2.49
C PRO A 346 30.01 17.65 1.70
N ILE A 347 29.15 17.55 0.68
CA ILE A 347 28.85 18.63 -0.25
C ILE A 347 27.60 19.37 0.23
N GLY A 348 27.81 20.34 1.13
CA GLY A 348 26.77 21.30 1.53
C GLY A 348 25.51 20.68 2.14
N CYS A 349 25.59 19.47 2.68
CA CYS A 349 24.45 18.78 3.29
C CYS A 349 24.39 19.01 4.79
N SER A 350 23.19 18.88 5.33
CA SER A 350 22.95 18.81 6.77
C SER A 350 21.77 17.89 7.05
N ILE A 351 21.60 17.52 8.32
CA ILE A 351 20.39 16.84 8.78
C ILE A 351 20.06 17.38 10.18
N THR A 352 18.78 17.63 10.43
CA THR A 352 18.30 17.97 11.78
C THR A 352 17.60 16.74 12.34
N VAL A 353 17.95 16.36 13.56
CA VAL A 353 17.36 15.18 14.23
C VAL A 353 17.01 15.58 15.65
N ASP A 354 15.72 15.55 16.00
CA ASP A 354 15.23 15.89 17.33
C ASP A 354 14.20 14.85 17.80
N TYR A 355 14.06 14.71 19.11
CA TYR A 355 13.13 13.80 19.78
C TYR A 355 13.11 12.38 19.19
N SER A 356 14.27 11.85 18.78
CA SER A 356 14.37 10.55 18.12
C SER A 356 15.28 9.59 18.89
N ASP A 357 14.98 8.30 18.79
CA ASP A 357 15.84 7.24 19.31
C ASP A 357 16.77 6.76 18.20
N VAL A 358 18.06 7.04 18.33
CA VAL A 358 19.07 6.73 17.30
C VAL A 358 20.13 5.83 17.90
N GLN A 359 20.28 4.63 17.34
CA GLN A 359 21.32 3.70 17.77
C GLN A 359 22.71 4.32 17.62
N GLY A 360 23.49 4.30 18.71
CA GLY A 360 24.81 4.95 18.76
C GLY A 360 24.76 6.45 19.08
N GLY A 361 23.56 7.03 19.15
CA GLY A 361 23.28 8.42 19.53
C GLY A 361 23.46 9.41 18.38
N TRP A 362 22.71 10.51 18.44
CA TRP A 362 22.82 11.62 17.51
C TRP A 362 22.58 12.96 18.22
N PRO A 363 23.36 14.03 17.91
CA PRO A 363 23.15 15.35 18.50
C PRO A 363 21.77 15.92 18.17
N GLY A 364 21.06 16.41 19.18
CA GLY A 364 19.74 17.02 19.01
C GLY A 364 18.97 17.11 20.32
N THR A 365 17.92 17.90 20.32
CA THR A 365 17.02 18.07 21.46
C THR A 365 16.22 16.80 21.67
N GLY A 366 16.17 16.27 22.89
CA GLY A 366 15.29 15.14 23.21
C GLY A 366 15.69 13.79 22.59
N ASN A 367 16.80 13.71 21.85
CA ASN A 367 17.27 12.44 21.30
C ASN A 367 17.72 11.48 22.40
N ILE A 368 17.45 10.20 22.19
CA ILE A 368 17.86 9.10 23.06
C ILE A 368 18.64 8.04 22.26
N ASN A 369 19.26 7.10 22.97
CA ASN A 369 19.96 5.95 22.41
C ASN A 369 19.76 4.78 23.39
N ALA A 370 18.64 4.09 23.26
CA ALA A 370 18.27 2.98 24.13
C ALA A 370 17.51 1.91 23.32
N ASP A 371 17.54 0.66 23.76
CA ASP A 371 16.79 -0.40 23.05
C ASP A 371 15.29 -0.06 23.00
N PRO A 372 14.68 0.09 21.80
CA PRO A 372 13.26 0.42 21.65
C PRO A 372 12.32 -0.64 22.22
N LYS A 373 12.80 -1.86 22.49
CA LYS A 373 12.00 -3.00 22.96
C LYS A 373 10.83 -3.32 22.04
N PHE A 374 11.11 -3.48 20.74
CA PHE A 374 10.13 -3.99 19.78
C PHE A 374 9.66 -5.40 20.17
N ALA A 375 8.38 -5.70 19.90
CA ALA A 375 7.78 -6.96 20.35
C ALA A 375 8.41 -8.20 19.70
N LEU A 376 8.53 -8.25 18.37
CA LEU A 376 9.13 -9.37 17.63
C LEU A 376 9.82 -8.87 16.34
N PRO A 377 10.91 -8.10 16.43
CA PRO A 377 11.52 -7.47 15.25
C PRO A 377 12.00 -8.50 14.20
N GLY A 378 12.49 -9.67 14.64
CA GLY A 378 12.87 -10.77 13.75
C GLY A 378 11.70 -11.43 12.99
N GLN A 379 10.46 -11.08 13.32
CA GLN A 379 9.24 -11.46 12.59
C GLN A 379 8.55 -10.23 11.97
N GLY A 380 9.25 -9.10 11.89
CA GLY A 380 8.72 -7.88 11.29
C GLY A 380 7.76 -7.07 12.17
N GLU A 381 7.67 -7.38 13.47
CA GLU A 381 6.79 -6.71 14.43
C GLU A 381 7.55 -5.63 15.21
N TYR A 382 7.24 -4.38 14.88
CA TYR A 382 7.92 -3.18 15.41
C TYR A 382 7.03 -2.35 16.34
N ARG A 383 5.88 -2.88 16.78
CA ARG A 383 5.13 -2.31 17.91
C ARG A 383 5.96 -2.41 19.21
N LEU A 384 5.90 -1.36 20.02
CA LEU A 384 6.66 -1.26 21.28
C LEU A 384 6.11 -2.23 22.33
N LEU A 385 6.98 -2.75 23.20
CA LEU A 385 6.58 -3.43 24.42
C LEU A 385 6.47 -2.45 25.59
N TRP A 386 5.66 -2.81 26.59
CA TRP A 386 5.59 -2.07 27.84
C TRP A 386 6.97 -1.94 28.49
N GLY A 387 7.31 -0.71 28.90
CA GLY A 387 8.62 -0.35 29.44
C GLY A 387 9.66 0.01 28.38
N SER A 388 9.28 0.15 27.11
CA SER A 388 10.10 0.78 26.08
C SER A 388 10.51 2.20 26.50
N PRO A 389 11.76 2.63 26.25
CA PRO A 389 12.20 4.00 26.48
C PRO A 389 11.58 5.00 25.50
N CYS A 390 10.94 4.52 24.43
CA CYS A 390 10.32 5.34 23.38
C CYS A 390 8.89 5.78 23.71
N ILE A 391 8.31 5.28 24.80
CA ILE A 391 6.94 5.62 25.23
C ILE A 391 6.93 6.98 25.95
N ASP A 392 6.01 7.87 25.58
CA ASP A 392 5.73 9.19 26.16
C ASP A 392 6.90 10.20 26.11
N VAL A 393 7.80 10.07 25.13
CA VAL A 393 9.05 10.85 25.08
C VAL A 393 9.28 11.66 23.80
N GLY A 394 8.42 11.53 22.78
CA GLY A 394 8.49 12.32 21.53
C GLY A 394 8.20 13.81 21.73
N ASP A 395 8.38 14.66 20.73
CA ASP A 395 8.24 16.12 20.80
C ASP A 395 6.94 16.55 21.52
N PRO A 396 7.02 17.31 22.64
CA PRO A 396 5.85 17.72 23.42
C PRO A 396 4.92 18.70 22.69
N THR A 397 5.33 19.22 21.53
CA THR A 397 4.51 20.09 20.68
C THR A 397 3.71 19.31 19.63
N TRP A 398 4.04 18.03 19.42
CA TRP A 398 3.31 17.15 18.51
C TRP A 398 1.97 16.71 19.14
N PRO A 399 0.94 16.39 18.34
CA PRO A 399 -0.31 15.83 18.86
C PRO A 399 -0.09 14.63 19.78
N SER A 400 -0.90 14.53 20.85
CA SER A 400 -0.93 13.36 21.72
C SER A 400 -1.29 12.08 20.99
N ASP A 401 -0.81 10.95 21.51
CA ASP A 401 -1.21 9.62 21.03
C ASP A 401 -2.70 9.35 21.27
N PRO A 402 -3.29 8.33 20.61
CA PRO A 402 -4.73 8.04 20.72
C PRO A 402 -5.25 7.78 22.14
N ASP A 403 -4.38 7.41 23.07
CA ASP A 403 -4.71 7.22 24.49
C ASP A 403 -4.62 8.52 25.32
N GLY A 404 -4.24 9.63 24.68
CA GLY A 404 -4.15 10.97 25.24
C GLY A 404 -2.82 11.30 25.92
N THR A 405 -1.82 10.41 25.86
CA THR A 405 -0.51 10.68 26.44
C THR A 405 0.39 11.47 25.48
N ARG A 406 1.62 11.78 25.89
CA ARG A 406 2.57 12.46 25.01
C ARG A 406 2.96 11.50 23.89
N CYS A 407 3.17 11.98 22.66
CA CYS A 407 3.47 11.08 21.56
C CYS A 407 4.70 10.21 21.83
N ASP A 408 4.59 8.94 21.48
CA ASP A 408 5.69 7.99 21.44
C ASP A 408 6.64 8.32 20.28
N MET A 409 7.89 7.86 20.38
CA MET A 409 8.79 7.83 19.23
C MET A 409 8.49 6.59 18.36
N GLY A 410 8.55 6.76 17.04
CA GLY A 410 8.37 5.70 16.05
C GLY A 410 6.91 5.53 15.59
N ALA A 411 6.74 4.78 14.50
CA ALA A 411 5.49 4.68 13.74
C ALA A 411 4.30 4.03 14.49
N HIS A 412 4.56 3.39 15.63
CA HIS A 412 3.57 2.57 16.34
C HIS A 412 3.50 2.98 17.82
N PRO A 413 2.55 3.85 18.19
CA PRO A 413 2.38 4.22 19.59
C PRO A 413 1.85 3.05 20.42
N PHE A 414 2.19 3.03 21.69
CA PHE A 414 1.73 2.06 22.66
C PHE A 414 0.46 2.56 23.36
N ASP A 415 -0.70 2.00 23.03
CA ASP A 415 -1.97 2.38 23.68
C ASP A 415 -2.01 1.96 25.17
N GLN A 416 -1.82 2.93 26.06
CA GLN A 416 -1.86 2.74 27.51
C GLN A 416 -3.28 2.76 28.06
N SER A 417 -4.32 3.06 27.27
CA SER A 417 -5.70 3.04 27.77
C SER A 417 -6.20 1.61 28.05
N ARG A 418 -5.53 0.59 27.48
CA ARG A 418 -5.96 -0.81 27.56
C ARG A 418 -5.60 -1.48 28.88
N GLN A 419 -6.49 -2.37 29.33
CA GLN A 419 -6.24 -3.21 30.51
C GLN A 419 -5.26 -4.34 30.19
N LEU A 420 -5.42 -4.96 29.02
CA LEU A 420 -4.46 -5.86 28.38
C LEU A 420 -4.25 -5.39 26.95
N THR A 421 -3.03 -5.51 26.43
CA THR A 421 -2.72 -5.25 25.02
C THR A 421 -2.52 -6.57 24.29
N LEU A 422 -3.00 -6.68 23.05
CA LEU A 422 -2.84 -7.84 22.18
C LEU A 422 -2.22 -7.43 20.85
N TYR A 423 -1.11 -8.07 20.48
CA TYR A 423 -0.53 -8.00 19.15
C TYR A 423 -0.57 -9.38 18.47
N LEU A 424 -1.02 -9.41 17.23
CA LEU A 424 -0.92 -10.54 16.31
C LEU A 424 0.19 -10.29 15.30
N THR A 425 1.16 -11.20 15.27
CA THR A 425 2.25 -11.17 14.29
C THR A 425 2.13 -12.38 13.36
N PRO A 426 1.64 -12.21 12.11
CA PRO A 426 1.61 -13.29 11.14
C PRO A 426 3.02 -13.67 10.68
N HIS A 427 3.28 -14.97 10.53
CA HIS A 427 4.55 -15.48 9.99
C HIS A 427 4.57 -15.53 8.46
N ALA A 428 3.42 -15.29 7.84
CA ALA A 428 3.27 -15.20 6.39
C ALA A 428 2.08 -14.31 6.04
N SER A 429 2.23 -13.52 4.99
CA SER A 429 1.11 -12.79 4.36
C SER A 429 0.37 -13.63 3.31
N HIS A 430 0.93 -14.80 2.96
CA HIS A 430 0.45 -15.69 1.91
C HIS A 430 0.52 -17.13 2.40
N VAL A 431 -0.58 -17.88 2.27
CA VAL A 431 -0.63 -19.29 2.66
C VAL A 431 -1.43 -20.06 1.63
N SER A 432 -0.77 -20.95 0.89
CA SER A 432 -1.45 -21.80 -0.10
C SER A 432 -2.47 -22.74 0.55
N PRO A 433 -3.53 -23.14 -0.17
CA PRO A 433 -4.42 -24.20 0.29
C PRO A 433 -3.64 -25.48 0.63
N GLY A 434 -3.89 -26.07 1.80
CA GLY A 434 -3.11 -27.19 2.33
C GLY A 434 -1.83 -26.80 3.07
N GLY A 435 -1.49 -25.50 3.10
CA GLY A 435 -0.36 -24.94 3.83
C GLY A 435 -0.67 -24.68 5.31
N GLN A 436 0.17 -23.87 5.93
CA GLN A 436 0.11 -23.58 7.36
C GLN A 436 0.35 -22.10 7.64
N LEU A 437 -0.52 -21.50 8.46
CA LEU A 437 -0.40 -20.13 8.94
C LEU A 437 0.09 -20.13 10.40
N GLY A 438 1.29 -19.61 10.64
CA GLY A 438 1.78 -19.28 11.98
C GLY A 438 1.35 -17.87 12.40
N VAL A 439 0.86 -17.71 13.62
CA VAL A 439 0.52 -16.40 14.22
C VAL A 439 1.07 -16.36 15.63
N THR A 440 1.98 -15.42 15.91
CA THR A 440 2.44 -15.18 17.28
C THR A 440 1.56 -14.16 17.96
N TYR A 441 1.03 -14.53 19.12
CA TYR A 441 0.24 -13.68 19.99
C TYR A 441 1.17 -13.09 21.04
N THR A 442 1.28 -11.77 21.08
CA THR A 442 1.91 -11.06 22.19
C THR A 442 0.81 -10.44 23.05
N ALA A 443 0.68 -10.90 24.29
CA ALA A 443 -0.27 -10.36 25.26
C ALA A 443 0.49 -9.66 26.39
N ILE A 444 0.12 -8.42 26.70
CA ILE A 444 0.84 -7.56 27.65
C ILE A 444 -0.09 -7.17 28.79
N ASN A 445 0.28 -7.53 30.02
CA ASN A 445 -0.38 -7.06 31.23
C ASN A 445 0.48 -6.01 31.93
N ARG A 446 0.04 -4.75 31.89
CA ARG A 446 0.66 -3.62 32.60
C ARG A 446 0.13 -3.41 34.02
N GLN A 447 -0.85 -4.22 34.44
CA GLN A 447 -1.49 -4.06 35.74
C GLN A 447 -0.61 -4.67 36.84
N PRO A 448 -0.63 -4.10 38.06
CA PRO A 448 0.08 -4.64 39.20
C PRO A 448 -0.54 -5.94 39.75
N GLN A 449 -1.62 -6.41 39.15
CA GLN A 449 -2.33 -7.63 39.52
C GLN A 449 -2.46 -8.57 38.31
N PRO A 450 -2.55 -9.90 38.53
CA PRO A 450 -2.89 -10.83 37.46
C PRO A 450 -4.26 -10.48 36.85
N VAL A 451 -4.38 -10.57 35.53
CA VAL A 451 -5.63 -10.28 34.80
C VAL A 451 -6.15 -11.56 34.13
N PRO A 452 -7.34 -12.06 34.50
CA PRO A 452 -7.98 -13.15 33.77
C PRO A 452 -8.57 -12.65 32.46
N PHE A 453 -8.45 -13.43 31.39
CA PHE A 453 -8.99 -13.07 30.08
C PHE A 453 -9.39 -14.32 29.27
N THR A 454 -10.34 -14.16 28.37
CA THR A 454 -10.66 -15.11 27.30
C THR A 454 -10.06 -14.64 25.99
N VAL A 455 -9.40 -15.53 25.25
CA VAL A 455 -8.99 -15.27 23.86
C VAL A 455 -9.94 -16.01 22.91
N SER A 456 -10.35 -15.34 21.85
CA SER A 456 -11.14 -15.92 20.77
C SER A 456 -10.70 -15.33 19.44
N SER A 457 -10.48 -16.18 18.46
CA SER A 457 -9.99 -15.76 17.14
C SER A 457 -10.80 -16.42 16.04
N ASP A 458 -11.06 -15.64 15.00
CA ASP A 458 -11.76 -16.09 13.80
C ASP A 458 -11.04 -15.62 12.55
N VAL A 459 -11.29 -16.32 11.46
CA VAL A 459 -10.84 -15.95 10.12
C VAL A 459 -12.07 -15.70 9.26
N VAL A 460 -12.19 -14.49 8.72
CA VAL A 460 -13.18 -14.14 7.71
C VAL A 460 -12.66 -14.60 6.36
N LEU A 461 -13.44 -15.45 5.70
CA LEU A 461 -13.18 -16.02 4.38
C LEU A 461 -13.47 -14.99 3.26
N PRO A 462 -13.02 -15.23 2.02
CA PRO A 462 -13.33 -14.36 0.88
C PRO A 462 -14.82 -14.14 0.61
N ASN A 463 -15.68 -15.08 1.01
CA ASN A 463 -17.14 -14.97 0.89
C ASN A 463 -17.81 -14.24 2.08
N GLY A 464 -17.03 -13.68 3.01
CA GLY A 464 -17.50 -12.96 4.18
C GLY A 464 -17.89 -13.84 5.38
N ASN A 465 -17.90 -15.17 5.24
CA ASN A 465 -18.18 -16.07 6.37
C ASN A 465 -16.99 -16.11 7.32
N ALA A 466 -17.26 -16.15 8.64
CA ALA A 466 -16.22 -16.26 9.66
C ALA A 466 -16.10 -17.70 10.19
N VAL A 467 -14.88 -18.19 10.35
CA VAL A 467 -14.57 -19.49 10.93
C VAL A 467 -13.76 -19.28 12.20
N ASN A 468 -14.24 -19.80 13.33
CA ASN A 468 -13.47 -19.77 14.57
C ASN A 468 -12.25 -20.69 14.47
N VAL A 469 -11.08 -20.17 14.84
CA VAL A 469 -9.80 -20.89 14.75
C VAL A 469 -9.06 -20.99 16.10
N VAL A 470 -9.43 -20.18 17.09
CA VAL A 470 -8.93 -20.26 18.47
C VAL A 470 -10.05 -19.92 19.45
N GLY A 471 -10.14 -20.69 20.54
CA GLY A 471 -11.00 -20.38 21.69
C GLY A 471 -12.50 -20.43 21.40
N PRO A 472 -13.34 -19.91 22.31
CA PRO A 472 -12.97 -19.15 23.50
C PRO A 472 -12.29 -20.03 24.55
N SER A 473 -11.09 -19.63 24.98
CA SER A 473 -10.36 -20.28 26.09
C SER A 473 -9.95 -19.24 27.11
N THR A 474 -10.07 -19.59 28.41
CA THR A 474 -9.76 -18.68 29.52
C THR A 474 -8.33 -18.89 30.02
N TYR A 475 -7.63 -17.79 30.24
CA TYR A 475 -6.27 -17.74 30.76
C TYR A 475 -6.17 -16.66 31.85
N THR A 476 -5.02 -16.59 32.51
CA THR A 476 -4.67 -15.48 33.42
C THR A 476 -3.26 -15.05 33.12
N LEU A 477 -3.08 -13.77 32.81
CA LEU A 477 -1.77 -13.18 32.57
C LEU A 477 -1.23 -12.62 33.90
N PRO A 478 -0.02 -13.01 34.36
CA PRO A 478 0.56 -12.47 35.59
C PRO A 478 0.69 -10.94 35.57
N ALA A 479 0.83 -10.33 36.75
CA ALA A 479 1.07 -8.89 36.89
C ALA A 479 2.36 -8.45 36.18
N ASN A 480 2.34 -7.28 35.53
CA ASN A 480 3.51 -6.69 34.85
C ASN A 480 4.26 -7.67 33.95
N PHE A 481 3.52 -8.43 33.14
CA PHE A 481 4.07 -9.55 32.37
C PHE A 481 3.65 -9.50 30.91
N THR A 482 4.60 -9.84 30.03
CA THR A 482 4.37 -10.04 28.61
C THR A 482 4.50 -11.53 28.28
N ALA A 483 3.46 -12.10 27.67
CA ALA A 483 3.49 -13.47 27.14
C ALA A 483 3.53 -13.45 25.62
N GLN A 484 4.36 -14.31 25.03
CA GLN A 484 4.40 -14.54 23.59
C GLN A 484 4.12 -16.01 23.31
N ARG A 485 3.18 -16.28 22.40
CA ARG A 485 2.78 -17.66 22.07
C ARG A 485 2.46 -17.81 20.58
N LEU A 486 3.16 -18.74 19.93
CA LEU A 486 2.86 -19.15 18.57
C LEU A 486 1.63 -20.07 18.54
N PHE A 487 0.67 -19.72 17.70
CA PHE A 487 -0.40 -20.60 17.27
C PHE A 487 -0.20 -20.93 15.79
N THR A 488 -0.50 -22.17 15.45
CA THR A 488 -0.28 -22.69 14.11
C THR A 488 -1.59 -23.26 13.57
N HIS A 489 -1.99 -22.80 12.40
CA HIS A 489 -3.27 -23.15 11.77
C HIS A 489 -3.03 -23.86 10.45
N ASN A 490 -3.57 -25.07 10.30
CA ASN A 490 -3.55 -25.76 9.01
C ASN A 490 -4.65 -25.19 8.11
N VAL A 491 -4.28 -24.73 6.92
CA VAL A 491 -5.22 -24.22 5.92
C VAL A 491 -5.77 -25.43 5.14
N PRO A 492 -7.10 -25.65 5.08
CA PRO A 492 -7.67 -26.75 4.32
C PRO A 492 -7.26 -26.69 2.84
N SER A 493 -7.05 -27.83 2.18
CA SER A 493 -6.78 -27.87 0.73
C SER A 493 -7.95 -27.36 -0.11
N SER A 494 -9.15 -27.32 0.46
CA SER A 494 -10.36 -26.76 -0.14
C SER A 494 -10.59 -25.29 0.20
N ALA A 495 -9.63 -24.62 0.84
CA ALA A 495 -9.75 -23.21 1.17
C ALA A 495 -9.94 -22.39 -0.12
N PRO A 496 -11.00 -21.56 -0.22
CA PRO A 496 -11.24 -20.76 -1.41
C PRO A 496 -10.06 -19.81 -1.67
N VAL A 497 -9.69 -19.62 -2.92
CA VAL A 497 -8.67 -18.64 -3.28
C VAL A 497 -9.19 -17.24 -2.97
N GLY A 498 -8.35 -16.42 -2.34
CA GLY A 498 -8.64 -15.01 -2.12
C GLY A 498 -8.17 -14.45 -0.79
N ASN A 499 -8.73 -13.30 -0.42
CA ASN A 499 -8.31 -12.55 0.76
C ASN A 499 -9.04 -13.03 2.02
N TYR A 500 -8.26 -13.21 3.07
CA TYR A 500 -8.73 -13.63 4.39
C TYR A 500 -8.39 -12.54 5.40
N LEU A 501 -9.26 -12.34 6.39
CA LEU A 501 -9.01 -11.45 7.53
C LEU A 501 -8.96 -12.27 8.82
N TYR A 502 -7.79 -12.35 9.44
CA TYR A 502 -7.62 -12.97 10.75
C TYR A 502 -7.90 -11.93 11.83
N ARG A 503 -8.77 -12.24 12.79
CA ARG A 503 -9.13 -11.37 13.91
C ARG A 503 -8.98 -12.13 15.21
N SER A 504 -8.47 -11.45 16.23
CA SER A 504 -8.44 -11.97 17.59
C SER A 504 -8.83 -10.89 18.57
N LYS A 505 -9.42 -11.31 19.69
CA LYS A 505 -9.71 -10.44 20.83
C LYS A 505 -9.38 -11.10 22.14
N VAL A 506 -8.98 -10.29 23.11
CA VAL A 506 -8.85 -10.66 24.53
C VAL A 506 -9.91 -9.91 25.32
N ALA A 507 -10.73 -10.62 26.10
CA ALA A 507 -11.87 -10.05 26.83
C ALA A 507 -11.91 -10.54 28.28
N PRO A 508 -12.56 -9.81 29.21
CA PRO A 508 -12.89 -10.38 30.51
C PRO A 508 -13.70 -11.68 30.34
N PRO A 509 -13.50 -12.70 31.19
CA PRO A 509 -14.30 -13.92 31.12
C PRO A 509 -15.81 -13.64 31.20
N GLY A 510 -16.57 -14.10 30.20
CA GLY A 510 -18.01 -13.91 30.12
C GLY A 510 -18.47 -12.53 29.62
N SER A 511 -17.55 -11.62 29.27
CA SER A 511 -17.87 -10.29 28.72
C SER A 511 -17.79 -10.28 27.18
N PRO A 512 -18.73 -9.60 26.49
CA PRO A 512 -18.62 -9.37 25.06
C PRO A 512 -17.63 -8.24 24.71
N ASN A 513 -17.35 -7.33 25.65
CA ASN A 513 -16.48 -6.18 25.44
C ASN A 513 -15.03 -6.59 25.66
N PRO A 514 -14.17 -6.52 24.63
CA PRO A 514 -12.77 -6.90 24.77
C PRO A 514 -11.97 -5.85 25.56
N TYR A 515 -10.92 -6.31 26.24
CA TYR A 515 -9.84 -5.44 26.68
C TYR A 515 -9.10 -4.87 25.48
N ASP A 516 -8.84 -5.73 24.49
CA ASP A 516 -8.18 -5.35 23.24
C ASP A 516 -8.48 -6.36 22.12
N GLN A 517 -8.29 -5.92 20.88
CA GLN A 517 -8.46 -6.71 19.67
C GLN A 517 -7.44 -6.30 18.63
N ASP A 518 -7.00 -7.27 17.83
CA ASP A 518 -6.06 -7.03 16.74
C ASP A 518 -6.40 -7.93 15.55
N GLN A 519 -5.98 -7.51 14.35
CA GLN A 519 -6.31 -8.19 13.11
C GLN A 519 -5.27 -7.96 12.02
N PHE A 520 -5.17 -8.90 11.09
CA PHE A 520 -4.36 -8.75 9.88
C PHE A 520 -5.01 -9.49 8.71
N ALA A 521 -4.74 -9.04 7.49
CA ALA A 521 -5.15 -9.72 6.28
C ALA A 521 -4.02 -10.63 5.75
N PHE A 522 -4.39 -11.75 5.14
CA PHE A 522 -3.47 -12.61 4.39
C PHE A 522 -4.19 -13.19 3.17
N LEU A 523 -3.43 -13.62 2.16
CA LEU A 523 -3.96 -14.17 0.92
C LEU A 523 -3.73 -15.69 0.86
N SER A 524 -4.73 -16.42 0.36
CA SER A 524 -4.57 -17.81 -0.08
C SER A 524 -4.64 -17.83 -1.61
N PRO A 525 -3.50 -17.99 -2.32
CA PRO A 525 -3.45 -18.03 -3.78
C PRO A 525 -3.97 -19.33 -4.40
#